data_AF-A0A6I8UMZ9-F1
#
_entry.id   AF-A0A6I8UMZ9-F1
#
_cell.length_a   1.000
_cell.length_b   1.000
_cell.length_c   1.000
_cell.angle_alpha   90.00
_cell.angle_beta   90.00
_cell.angle_gamma   90.00
#
_symmetry.space_group_name_H-M   'P 1'
#
loop_
_entity.id
_entity.type
_entity.pdbx_description
1 polymer ?
#
loop_
_entity_poly.entity_id
_entity_poly.type
_entity_poly.pdbx_seq_one_letter_code
_entity_poly.pdbx_strand_id
1 'polypeptide(L)'
;MIKTRLLLLCALSAFLMGIEAQIAFVEDADIDKKKVNLAGRKPLYSPARCPRYQLLYPGDQQLDWVCDCAPATLYYPETDACYPAYRQGPCEQGQMLVLYKEKIIPECVRNPCNTDGHFMIRDTCYEFGNTKHEGNPCPFKEYTYVLGVNPINLMVDCVKLSVQLETRISQDEAAAPPDYHIELAEKCSRGSRLLAQGRCT
;
A
#
# COMPACT_ATOMS: atom_id res chain seq x y z
N MET A 1 -7.32 -14.73 58.90
CA MET A 1 -6.19 -15.18 58.05
C MET A 1 -6.60 -15.71 56.67
N ILE A 2 -7.86 -16.15 56.45
CA ILE A 2 -8.34 -16.67 55.15
C ILE A 2 -8.64 -15.55 54.14
N LYS A 3 -9.19 -14.41 54.58
CA LYS A 3 -9.52 -13.25 53.71
C LYS A 3 -8.29 -12.63 53.03
N THR A 4 -7.16 -12.55 53.73
CA THR A 4 -5.92 -11.99 53.18
C THR A 4 -5.27 -12.89 52.13
N ARG A 5 -5.37 -14.22 52.27
CA ARG A 5 -4.87 -15.16 51.26
C ARG A 5 -5.72 -15.16 49.98
N LEU A 6 -7.04 -14.99 50.11
CA LEU A 6 -7.94 -14.88 48.96
C LEU A 6 -7.72 -13.58 48.16
N LEU A 7 -7.50 -12.46 48.85
CA LEU A 7 -7.13 -11.17 48.25
C LEU A 7 -5.78 -11.23 47.51
N LEU A 8 -4.78 -11.90 48.09
CA LEU A 8 -3.47 -12.11 47.45
C LEU A 8 -3.56 -12.99 46.20
N LEU A 9 -4.40 -14.03 46.21
CA LEU A 9 -4.64 -14.88 45.04
C LEU A 9 -5.35 -14.12 43.90
N CYS A 10 -6.35 -13.29 44.22
CA CYS A 10 -7.00 -12.43 43.22
C CYS A 10 -6.05 -11.36 42.64
N ALA A 11 -5.17 -10.80 43.47
CA ALA A 11 -4.16 -9.84 43.01
C ALA A 11 -3.10 -10.51 42.11
N LEU A 12 -2.68 -11.74 42.42
CA LEU A 12 -1.78 -12.52 41.55
C LEU A 12 -2.45 -12.92 40.23
N SER A 13 -3.73 -13.29 40.23
CA SER A 13 -4.45 -13.58 38.98
C SER A 13 -4.66 -12.35 38.10
N ALA A 14 -4.84 -11.17 38.71
CA ALA A 14 -4.91 -9.90 37.98
C ALA A 14 -3.53 -9.48 37.42
N PHE A 15 -2.43 -9.85 38.09
CA PHE A 15 -1.07 -9.57 37.62
C PHE A 15 -0.62 -10.51 36.47
N LEU A 16 -1.22 -11.71 36.39
CA LEU A 16 -0.99 -12.68 35.30
C LEU A 16 -1.86 -12.42 34.06
N MET A 17 -2.90 -11.60 34.18
CA MET A 17 -3.70 -11.15 33.05
C MET A 17 -3.12 -9.84 32.49
N GLY A 18 -2.40 -9.93 31.38
CA GLY A 18 -2.30 -8.82 30.43
C GLY A 18 -0.97 -8.08 30.40
N ILE A 19 0.09 -8.79 30.01
CA ILE A 19 1.07 -8.17 29.11
C ILE A 19 1.08 -9.04 27.85
N GLU A 20 0.03 -8.90 27.03
CA GLU A 20 0.13 -9.34 25.64
C GLU A 20 1.19 -8.46 24.98
N ALA A 21 2.39 -9.01 24.81
CA ALA A 21 3.41 -8.36 24.00
C ALA A 21 2.84 -8.20 22.59
N GLN A 22 2.50 -6.97 22.22
CA GLN A 22 1.97 -6.67 20.90
C GLN A 22 3.10 -6.78 19.88
N ILE A 23 3.01 -7.79 19.02
CA ILE A 23 3.98 -8.00 17.95
C ILE A 23 3.65 -7.02 16.83
N ALA A 24 4.60 -6.15 16.51
CA ALA A 24 4.55 -5.26 15.36
C ALA A 24 5.75 -5.55 14.46
N PHE A 25 5.53 -5.51 13.15
CA PHE A 25 6.56 -5.81 12.16
C PHE A 25 6.98 -4.53 11.47
N VAL A 26 8.29 -4.35 11.26
CA VAL A 26 8.83 -3.23 10.50
C VAL A 26 8.46 -3.39 9.04
N GLU A 27 7.86 -2.36 8.45
CA GLU A 27 7.58 -2.32 7.01
C GLU A 27 8.67 -1.52 6.30
N ASP A 28 9.43 -2.20 5.43
CA ASP A 28 10.43 -1.61 4.53
C ASP A 28 9.80 -1.18 3.19
N ALA A 29 8.59 -0.63 3.25
CA ALA A 29 7.93 -0.11 2.06
C ALA A 29 8.67 1.14 1.54
N ASP A 30 8.55 1.40 0.23
CA ASP A 30 9.16 2.53 -0.47
C ASP A 30 8.42 3.83 -0.09
N ILE A 31 8.63 4.25 1.15
CA ILE A 31 8.03 5.44 1.75
C ILE A 31 9.02 6.56 1.52
N ASP A 32 8.55 7.65 0.89
CA ASP A 32 9.38 8.82 0.62
C ASP A 32 10.11 9.25 1.92
N LYS A 33 11.42 8.99 1.94
CA LYS A 33 12.34 9.20 3.07
C LYS A 33 12.44 10.69 3.46
N LYS A 34 11.74 11.58 2.76
CA LYS A 34 11.66 13.02 3.03
C LYS A 34 10.80 13.42 4.24
N LYS A 35 10.16 12.49 4.97
CA LYS A 35 9.55 12.81 6.27
C LYS A 35 10.66 13.05 7.32
N VAL A 36 11.14 14.29 7.37
CA VAL A 36 12.23 14.81 8.23
C VAL A 36 12.05 14.49 9.73
N ASN A 37 10.81 14.20 10.16
CA ASN A 37 10.43 13.96 11.57
C ASN A 37 10.54 12.50 12.04
N LEU A 38 10.93 11.55 11.17
CA LEU A 38 10.94 10.13 11.55
C LEU A 38 12.05 9.79 12.56
N ALA A 39 13.13 10.59 12.64
CA ALA A 39 14.29 10.30 13.50
C ALA A 39 14.83 8.86 13.34
N GLY A 40 14.73 8.30 12.13
CA GLY A 40 15.10 6.91 11.84
C GLY A 40 14.07 5.84 12.21
N ARG A 41 12.91 6.20 12.77
CA ARG A 41 11.79 5.28 13.01
C ARG A 41 11.10 4.91 11.69
N LYS A 42 10.78 3.63 11.51
CA LYS A 42 10.05 3.11 10.34
C LYS A 42 8.60 2.80 10.72
N PRO A 43 7.65 2.89 9.76
CA PRO A 43 6.28 2.48 10.00
C PRO A 43 6.17 0.99 10.32
N LEU A 44 5.17 0.65 11.13
CA LEU A 44 4.98 -0.70 11.62
C LEU A 44 3.63 -1.25 11.19
N TYR A 45 3.60 -2.51 10.76
CA TYR A 45 2.37 -3.27 10.64
C TYR A 45 1.92 -3.75 12.02
N SER A 46 0.75 -3.29 12.47
CA SER A 46 0.16 -3.64 13.77
C SER A 46 -1.36 -3.75 13.67
N PRO A 47 -1.91 -4.91 13.23
CA PRO A 47 -3.35 -5.08 12.99
C PRO A 47 -4.19 -5.05 14.28
N ALA A 48 -3.56 -5.17 15.45
CA ALA A 48 -4.23 -4.99 16.74
C ALA A 48 -4.46 -3.51 17.09
N ARG A 49 -3.71 -2.58 16.48
CA ARG A 49 -3.76 -1.15 16.77
C ARG A 49 -4.32 -0.31 15.62
N CYS A 50 -3.99 -0.69 14.39
CA CYS A 50 -4.43 0.01 13.20
C CYS A 50 -5.43 -0.83 12.40
N PRO A 51 -6.49 -0.22 11.85
CA PRO A 51 -7.41 -0.87 10.92
C PRO A 51 -6.73 -1.46 9.68
N ARG A 52 -7.49 -2.20 8.88
CA ARG A 52 -7.01 -2.71 7.58
C ARG A 52 -6.53 -1.56 6.70
N TYR A 53 -5.48 -1.84 5.93
CA TYR A 53 -4.86 -0.91 4.99
C TYR A 53 -4.24 0.35 5.64
N GLN A 54 -3.94 0.27 6.93
CA GLN A 54 -3.21 1.29 7.67
C GLN A 54 -1.94 0.72 8.29
N LEU A 55 -0.94 1.57 8.46
CA LEU A 55 0.28 1.28 9.22
C LEU A 55 0.38 2.24 10.40
N LEU A 56 1.11 1.82 11.42
CA LEU A 56 1.44 2.65 12.55
C LEU A 56 2.66 3.49 12.21
N TYR A 57 2.43 4.78 11.94
CA TYR A 57 3.47 5.74 11.61
C TYR A 57 3.99 6.45 12.86
N PRO A 58 5.28 6.79 12.90
CA PRO A 58 5.83 7.63 13.96
C PRO A 58 5.27 9.06 13.85
N GLY A 59 4.70 9.57 14.94
CA GLY A 59 4.20 10.95 15.06
C GLY A 59 5.31 11.98 15.30
N ASP A 60 4.93 13.25 15.47
CA ASP A 60 5.89 14.35 15.59
C ASP A 60 6.70 14.34 16.89
N GLN A 61 6.19 13.65 17.93
CA GLN A 61 6.91 13.44 19.18
C GLN A 61 7.59 12.06 19.20
N GLN A 62 8.64 11.90 20.02
CA GLN A 62 9.46 10.68 20.07
C GLN A 62 8.66 9.41 20.36
N LEU A 63 7.63 9.51 21.20
CA LEU A 63 6.80 8.38 21.63
C LEU A 63 5.41 8.38 20.98
N ASP A 64 5.15 9.34 20.09
CA ASP A 64 3.86 9.44 19.41
C ASP A 64 3.82 8.50 18.20
N TRP A 65 2.66 7.87 18.01
CA TRP A 65 2.38 6.90 16.95
C TRP A 65 0.94 7.05 16.49
N VAL A 66 0.76 7.25 15.20
CA VAL A 66 -0.54 7.48 14.57
C VAL A 66 -0.79 6.45 13.49
N CYS A 67 -2.02 5.94 13.39
CA CYS A 67 -2.39 5.11 12.25
C CYS A 67 -2.66 6.00 11.04
N ASP A 68 -2.06 5.66 9.91
CA ASP A 68 -2.26 6.36 8.64
C ASP A 68 -2.27 5.33 7.50
N CYS A 69 -2.78 5.71 6.34
CA CYS A 69 -2.91 4.83 5.19
C CYS A 69 -1.57 4.19 4.80
N ALA A 70 -1.62 2.90 4.51
CA ALA A 70 -0.47 2.17 3.99
C ALA A 70 -0.06 2.72 2.60
N PRO A 71 1.18 2.51 2.16
CA PRO A 71 1.61 2.90 0.82
C PRO A 71 0.68 2.36 -0.28
N ALA A 72 0.44 3.17 -1.31
CA ALA A 72 -0.50 2.87 -2.41
C ALA A 72 -1.96 2.61 -1.97
N THR A 73 -2.36 3.12 -0.80
CA THR A 73 -3.76 3.14 -0.34
C THR A 73 -4.28 4.57 -0.20
N LEU A 74 -5.59 4.75 -0.37
CA LEU A 74 -6.30 6.02 -0.43
C LEU A 74 -7.29 6.11 0.72
N TYR A 75 -7.28 7.24 1.43
CA TYR A 75 -8.30 7.55 2.43
C TYR A 75 -9.62 7.92 1.73
N TYR A 76 -10.72 7.33 2.19
CA TYR A 76 -12.08 7.61 1.71
C TYR A 76 -12.91 8.25 2.84
N PRO A 77 -13.23 9.55 2.75
CA PRO A 77 -13.85 10.31 3.85
C PRO A 77 -15.20 9.74 4.31
N GLU A 78 -16.01 9.21 3.41
CA GLU A 78 -17.37 8.77 3.70
C GLU A 78 -17.41 7.53 4.60
N THR A 79 -16.37 6.70 4.55
CA THR A 79 -16.24 5.50 5.39
C THR A 79 -15.16 5.64 6.47
N ASP A 80 -14.45 6.76 6.50
CA ASP A 80 -13.33 7.03 7.41
C ASP A 80 -12.28 5.88 7.43
N ALA A 81 -11.95 5.37 6.23
CA ALA A 81 -11.09 4.20 6.07
C ALA A 81 -10.16 4.31 4.85
N CYS A 82 -9.09 3.53 4.86
CA CYS A 82 -8.15 3.45 3.74
C CYS A 82 -8.45 2.24 2.85
N TYR A 83 -8.25 2.38 1.54
CA TYR A 83 -8.46 1.32 0.56
C TYR A 83 -7.34 1.32 -0.49
N PRO A 84 -6.90 0.16 -0.99
CA PRO A 84 -5.89 0.14 -2.05
C PRO A 84 -6.38 0.88 -3.30
N ALA A 85 -5.51 1.70 -3.90
CA ALA A 85 -5.80 2.37 -5.17
C ALA A 85 -6.04 1.34 -6.30
N TYR A 86 -6.90 1.70 -7.26
CA TYR A 86 -7.31 0.85 -8.38
C TYR A 86 -7.93 -0.51 -7.96
N ARG A 87 -8.43 -0.61 -6.73
CA ARG A 87 -9.28 -1.71 -6.26
C ARG A 87 -10.70 -1.23 -6.05
N GLN A 88 -11.64 -2.16 -5.93
CA GLN A 88 -13.04 -1.84 -5.69
C GLN A 88 -13.23 -0.94 -4.46
N GLY A 89 -12.58 -1.28 -3.33
CA GLY A 89 -12.68 -0.48 -2.11
C GLY A 89 -14.13 -0.24 -1.67
N PRO A 90 -14.53 1.02 -1.40
CA PRO A 90 -15.90 1.37 -1.02
C PRO A 90 -16.84 1.54 -2.24
N CYS A 91 -16.31 1.42 -3.46
CA CYS A 91 -17.09 1.63 -4.67
C CYS A 91 -18.05 0.47 -4.96
N GLU A 92 -19.04 0.73 -5.83
CA GLU A 92 -19.98 -0.28 -6.27
C GLU A 92 -19.30 -1.40 -7.08
N GLN A 93 -19.99 -2.53 -7.23
CA GLN A 93 -19.49 -3.63 -8.03
C GLN A 93 -19.19 -3.19 -9.47
N GLY A 94 -18.00 -3.51 -9.97
CA GLY A 94 -17.55 -3.10 -11.30
C GLY A 94 -16.96 -1.68 -11.36
N GLN A 95 -16.80 -1.01 -10.22
CA GLN A 95 -16.03 0.22 -10.09
C GLN A 95 -14.70 -0.02 -9.36
N MET A 96 -13.82 0.98 -9.42
CA MET A 96 -12.56 1.03 -8.67
C MET A 96 -12.27 2.44 -8.18
N LEU A 97 -11.53 2.53 -7.08
CA LEU A 97 -11.17 3.78 -6.41
C LEU A 97 -9.88 4.36 -7.01
N VAL A 98 -9.92 5.59 -7.50
CA VAL A 98 -8.77 6.24 -8.14
C VAL A 98 -8.60 7.67 -7.63
N LEU A 99 -7.37 8.07 -7.33
CA LEU A 99 -7.03 9.46 -7.02
C LEU A 99 -6.19 10.03 -8.18
N TYR A 100 -6.78 10.91 -8.96
CA TYR A 100 -6.05 11.62 -10.02
C TYR A 100 -5.16 12.72 -9.42
N LYS A 101 -4.01 13.00 -10.06
CA LYS A 101 -2.97 13.91 -9.56
C LYS A 101 -3.48 15.31 -9.21
N GLU A 102 -4.49 15.78 -9.94
CA GLU A 102 -5.12 17.10 -9.78
C GLU A 102 -6.26 17.12 -8.75
N LYS A 103 -6.61 15.98 -8.15
CA LYS A 103 -7.68 15.84 -7.17
C LYS A 103 -7.12 15.54 -5.79
N ILE A 104 -7.89 15.92 -4.78
CA ILE A 104 -7.56 15.66 -3.37
C ILE A 104 -8.48 14.55 -2.81
N ILE A 105 -9.66 14.40 -3.38
CA ILE A 105 -10.65 13.38 -2.99
C ILE A 105 -10.64 12.27 -4.06
N PRO A 106 -10.52 10.99 -3.67
CA PRO A 106 -10.55 9.89 -4.61
C PRO A 106 -11.96 9.66 -5.17
N GLU A 107 -12.04 9.09 -6.36
CA GLU A 107 -13.29 8.90 -7.09
C GLU A 107 -13.51 7.43 -7.43
N CYS A 108 -14.77 7.02 -7.37
CA CYS A 108 -15.21 5.74 -7.90
C CYS A 108 -15.44 5.87 -9.40
N VAL A 109 -14.65 5.13 -10.17
CA VAL A 109 -14.73 5.10 -11.63
C VAL A 109 -15.01 3.69 -12.12
N ARG A 110 -15.69 3.56 -13.25
CA ARG A 110 -15.94 2.25 -13.86
C ARG A 110 -14.62 1.52 -14.11
N ASN A 111 -14.52 0.26 -13.67
CA ASN A 111 -13.43 -0.65 -13.97
C ASN A 111 -13.67 -1.29 -15.36
N PRO A 112 -12.85 -0.99 -16.39
CA PRO A 112 -13.02 -1.56 -17.72
C PRO A 112 -12.91 -3.09 -17.78
N CYS A 113 -12.15 -3.67 -16.87
CA CYS A 113 -11.93 -5.12 -16.80
C CYS A 113 -13.06 -5.87 -16.11
N ASN A 114 -14.01 -5.16 -15.48
CA ASN A 114 -15.11 -5.72 -14.68
C ASN A 114 -14.67 -6.78 -13.65
N THR A 115 -13.39 -6.78 -13.29
CA THR A 115 -12.73 -7.76 -12.43
C THR A 115 -11.81 -6.99 -11.51
N ASP A 116 -12.02 -7.08 -10.20
CA ASP A 116 -11.14 -6.42 -9.24
C ASP A 116 -9.70 -6.92 -9.36
N GLY A 117 -8.74 -6.04 -9.11
CA GLY A 117 -7.33 -6.38 -9.22
C GLY A 117 -6.78 -6.51 -10.63
N HIS A 118 -7.55 -6.13 -11.65
CA HIS A 118 -7.10 -6.05 -13.02
C HIS A 118 -7.08 -4.60 -13.50
N PHE A 119 -6.11 -4.29 -14.35
CA PHE A 119 -5.98 -2.99 -14.97
C PHE A 119 -5.83 -3.13 -16.49
N MET A 120 -6.49 -2.25 -17.24
CA MET A 120 -6.54 -2.32 -18.69
C MET A 120 -5.39 -1.53 -19.34
N ILE A 121 -4.68 -2.19 -20.25
CA ILE A 121 -3.57 -1.65 -21.04
C ILE A 121 -3.80 -2.10 -22.50
N ARG A 122 -3.98 -1.17 -23.45
CA ARG A 122 -4.30 -1.49 -24.87
C ARG A 122 -5.39 -2.55 -25.00
N ASP A 123 -6.54 -2.31 -24.35
CA ASP A 123 -7.70 -3.22 -24.35
C ASP A 123 -7.46 -4.62 -23.75
N THR A 124 -6.30 -4.86 -23.14
CA THR A 124 -5.94 -6.12 -22.47
C THR A 124 -5.92 -5.90 -20.97
N CYS A 125 -6.56 -6.80 -20.22
CA CYS A 125 -6.63 -6.74 -18.77
C CYS A 125 -5.50 -7.55 -18.14
N TYR A 126 -4.66 -6.88 -17.35
CA TYR A 126 -3.54 -7.47 -16.63
C TYR A 126 -3.80 -7.48 -15.14
N GLU A 127 -3.44 -8.58 -14.47
CA GLU A 127 -3.58 -8.73 -13.03
C GLU A 127 -2.42 -8.01 -12.31
N PHE A 128 -2.76 -7.22 -11.29
CA PHE A 128 -1.76 -6.62 -10.40
C PHE A 128 -0.96 -7.69 -9.66
N GLY A 129 0.36 -7.52 -9.57
CA GLY A 129 1.24 -8.44 -8.85
C GLY A 129 1.57 -9.74 -9.58
N ASN A 130 1.14 -9.90 -10.84
CA ASN A 130 1.39 -11.13 -11.60
C ASN A 130 2.89 -11.30 -11.90
N THR A 131 3.49 -12.34 -11.35
CA THR A 131 4.91 -12.68 -11.54
C THR A 131 5.17 -13.57 -12.76
N LYS A 132 4.13 -14.11 -13.41
CA LYS A 132 4.27 -14.99 -14.56
C LYS A 132 4.61 -14.19 -15.81
N HIS A 133 5.62 -14.64 -16.57
CA HIS A 133 6.09 -13.92 -17.76
C HIS A 133 4.99 -13.66 -18.79
N GLU A 134 4.09 -14.62 -19.04
CA GLU A 134 3.03 -14.50 -20.05
C GLU A 134 1.90 -13.52 -19.68
N GLY A 135 1.73 -13.21 -18.39
CA GLY A 135 0.66 -12.33 -17.89
C GLY A 135 1.15 -11.04 -17.25
N ASN A 136 2.47 -10.79 -17.27
CA ASN A 136 3.09 -9.59 -16.71
C ASN A 136 3.44 -8.61 -17.83
N PRO A 137 2.87 -7.40 -17.86
CA PRO A 137 3.17 -6.41 -18.90
C PRO A 137 4.50 -5.67 -18.66
N CYS A 138 5.11 -5.81 -17.48
CA CYS A 138 6.30 -5.04 -17.11
C CYS A 138 7.60 -5.60 -17.70
N PRO A 139 8.57 -4.72 -18.04
CA PRO A 139 9.93 -5.13 -18.39
C PRO A 139 10.67 -5.68 -17.16
N PHE A 140 11.87 -6.24 -17.35
CA PHE A 140 12.78 -6.63 -16.26
C PHE A 140 12.16 -7.64 -15.27
N LYS A 141 11.43 -8.62 -15.79
CA LYS A 141 10.69 -9.64 -15.03
C LYS A 141 11.61 -10.50 -14.16
N GLU A 142 12.85 -10.70 -14.61
CA GLU A 142 13.94 -11.34 -13.89
C GLU A 142 14.30 -10.62 -12.57
N TYR A 143 13.95 -9.34 -12.43
CA TYR A 143 14.13 -8.54 -11.22
C TYR A 143 12.81 -8.32 -10.44
N THR A 144 11.82 -9.19 -10.65
CA THR A 144 10.53 -9.21 -9.96
C THR A 144 9.72 -7.91 -10.06
N TYR A 145 9.87 -7.21 -11.19
CA TYR A 145 8.98 -6.10 -11.56
C TYR A 145 7.62 -6.65 -11.97
N VAL A 146 6.56 -6.08 -11.40
CA VAL A 146 5.17 -6.46 -11.69
C VAL A 146 4.31 -5.22 -11.84
N LEU A 147 3.15 -5.39 -12.47
CA LEU A 147 2.14 -4.34 -12.50
C LEU A 147 1.67 -4.07 -11.06
N GLY A 148 1.78 -2.83 -10.61
CA GLY A 148 1.40 -2.39 -9.28
C GLY A 148 1.00 -0.93 -9.27
N VAL A 149 0.97 -0.33 -8.08
CA VAL A 149 0.70 1.10 -7.89
C VAL A 149 1.91 1.74 -7.25
N ASN A 150 2.38 2.82 -7.84
CA ASN A 150 3.49 3.59 -7.31
C ASN A 150 3.02 4.40 -6.09
N PRO A 151 3.62 4.21 -4.90
CA PRO A 151 3.14 4.81 -3.66
C PRO A 151 3.37 6.33 -3.59
N ILE A 152 4.22 6.90 -4.45
CA ILE A 152 4.55 8.34 -4.46
C ILE A 152 3.52 9.12 -5.28
N ASN A 153 3.16 8.62 -6.45
CA ASN A 153 2.25 9.33 -7.37
C ASN A 153 0.84 8.71 -7.42
N LEU A 154 0.62 7.58 -6.74
CA LEU A 154 -0.65 6.84 -6.67
C LEU A 154 -1.20 6.41 -8.04
N MET A 155 -0.33 6.29 -9.05
CA MET A 155 -0.65 5.81 -10.38
C MET A 155 -0.24 4.34 -10.54
N VAL A 156 -0.91 3.62 -11.45
CA VAL A 156 -0.44 2.29 -11.89
C VAL A 156 0.97 2.42 -12.47
N ASP A 157 1.85 1.48 -12.16
CA ASP A 157 3.24 1.48 -12.60
C ASP A 157 3.84 0.06 -12.55
N CYS A 158 5.04 -0.11 -13.11
CA CYS A 158 5.84 -1.30 -12.90
C CYS A 158 6.66 -1.17 -11.62
N VAL A 159 6.20 -1.81 -10.55
CA VAL A 159 6.81 -1.74 -9.23
C VAL A 159 7.60 -3.01 -8.94
N LYS A 160 8.69 -2.87 -8.20
CA LYS A 160 9.49 -3.99 -7.76
C LYS A 160 8.80 -4.66 -6.57
N LEU A 161 8.56 -5.97 -6.64
CA LEU A 161 8.12 -6.71 -5.46
C LEU A 161 9.24 -6.72 -4.41
N SER A 162 8.92 -6.31 -3.18
CA SER A 162 9.83 -6.21 -2.04
C SER A 162 10.28 -7.56 -1.45
N VAL A 163 10.24 -8.66 -2.23
CA VAL A 163 10.73 -10.00 -1.80
C VAL A 163 12.26 -10.09 -1.81
N GLN A 164 12.96 -8.95 -1.87
CA GLN A 164 14.41 -8.94 -1.87
C GLN A 164 14.93 -9.18 -0.45
N LEU A 165 15.16 -10.46 -0.15
CA LEU A 165 16.30 -10.82 0.68
C LEU A 165 17.53 -10.19 -0.01
N GLU A 166 18.16 -9.21 0.63
CA GLU A 166 19.43 -8.66 0.18
C GLU A 166 20.46 -9.80 0.09
N THR A 167 20.67 -10.33 -1.11
CA THR A 167 21.75 -11.29 -1.36
C THR A 167 22.98 -10.52 -1.82
N ARG A 168 24.18 -11.02 -1.51
CA ARG A 168 25.48 -10.38 -1.86
C ARG A 168 25.71 -10.15 -3.36
N ILE A 169 24.75 -10.50 -4.22
CA ILE A 169 24.78 -10.41 -5.69
C ILE A 169 23.87 -9.27 -6.19
N SER A 170 23.26 -8.47 -5.32
CA SER A 170 22.45 -7.31 -5.74
C SER A 170 23.35 -6.22 -6.35
N GLN A 171 23.75 -6.43 -7.61
CA GLN A 171 24.28 -5.41 -8.50
C GLN A 171 23.21 -4.34 -8.65
N ASP A 172 23.64 -3.09 -8.42
CA ASP A 172 23.02 -1.79 -8.65
C ASP A 172 21.50 -1.71 -8.53
N GLU A 173 21.03 -0.70 -7.79
CA GLU A 173 19.64 -0.26 -7.76
C GLU A 173 19.18 0.07 -9.20
N ALA A 174 18.79 -0.95 -9.96
CA ALA A 174 18.06 -0.80 -11.20
C ALA A 174 16.68 -0.33 -10.77
N ALA A 175 16.56 0.95 -10.45
CA ALA A 175 15.31 1.63 -10.30
C ALA A 175 14.57 1.49 -11.63
N ALA A 176 13.31 1.06 -11.58
CA ALA A 176 12.43 1.25 -12.73
C ALA A 176 12.58 2.72 -13.16
N PRO A 177 12.90 2.99 -14.44
CA PRO A 177 13.17 4.37 -14.83
C PRO A 177 11.93 5.22 -14.53
N PRO A 178 12.09 6.50 -14.15
CA PRO A 178 11.00 7.36 -13.69
C PRO A 178 10.14 7.81 -14.87
N ASP A 179 9.29 6.90 -15.34
CA ASP A 179 8.16 7.12 -16.23
C ASP A 179 7.42 5.78 -16.29
N TYR A 180 6.09 5.82 -16.36
CA TYR A 180 5.24 4.64 -16.54
C TYR A 180 5.77 3.75 -17.67
N HIS A 181 6.50 2.66 -17.34
CA HIS A 181 7.10 1.71 -18.31
C HIS A 181 6.09 0.72 -18.84
N ILE A 182 4.84 1.14 -18.92
CA ILE A 182 3.92 0.47 -19.80
C ILE A 182 4.11 1.17 -21.14
N GLU A 183 5.18 0.82 -21.86
CA GLU A 183 5.32 1.16 -23.29
C GLU A 183 4.03 0.80 -24.05
N LEU A 184 3.27 -0.15 -23.50
CA LEU A 184 1.98 -0.64 -23.93
C LEU A 184 0.77 0.22 -23.54
N ALA A 185 0.86 1.28 -22.75
CA ALA A 185 -0.26 2.18 -22.52
C ALA A 185 0.08 3.56 -23.07
N GLU A 186 -0.91 4.18 -23.69
CA GLU A 186 -0.73 5.38 -24.49
C GLU A 186 -0.17 6.51 -23.62
N LYS A 187 1.07 6.97 -23.91
CA LYS A 187 1.67 8.09 -23.19
C LYS A 187 0.88 9.35 -23.54
N CYS A 188 0.16 9.88 -22.54
CA CYS A 188 -0.65 11.07 -22.77
C CYS A 188 0.22 12.28 -23.10
N SER A 189 -0.32 13.13 -23.97
CA SER A 189 0.31 14.40 -24.36
C SER A 189 0.55 15.27 -23.13
N ARG A 190 1.53 16.17 -23.19
CA ARG A 190 1.87 17.05 -22.06
C ARG A 190 0.65 17.91 -21.70
N GLY A 191 0.16 17.76 -20.46
CA GLY A 191 -1.05 18.44 -19.98
C GLY A 191 -2.32 17.59 -20.03
N SER A 192 -2.28 16.43 -20.71
CA SER A 192 -3.32 15.41 -20.66
C SER A 192 -3.03 14.38 -19.56
N ARG A 193 -4.07 13.68 -19.11
CA ARG A 193 -4.02 12.63 -18.08
C ARG A 193 -4.49 11.29 -18.61
N LEU A 194 -3.89 10.20 -18.12
CA LEU A 194 -4.37 8.84 -18.38
C LEU A 194 -5.54 8.55 -17.47
N LEU A 195 -6.70 8.29 -18.06
CA LEU A 195 -7.86 7.84 -17.32
C LEU A 195 -7.75 6.37 -16.96
N ALA A 196 -8.51 5.98 -15.94
CA ALA A 196 -8.74 4.59 -15.54
C ALA A 196 -9.22 3.69 -16.70
N GLN A 197 -9.83 4.29 -17.72
CA GLN A 197 -10.30 3.61 -18.92
C GLN A 197 -9.21 3.40 -19.98
N GLY A 198 -7.94 3.69 -19.68
CA GLY A 198 -6.82 3.53 -20.61
C GLY A 198 -6.79 4.57 -21.73
N ARG A 199 -7.49 5.71 -21.55
CA ARG A 199 -7.59 6.80 -22.53
C ARG A 199 -6.97 8.07 -22.00
N CYS A 200 -6.39 8.86 -22.88
CA CYS A 200 -5.89 10.20 -22.56
C CYS A 200 -6.97 11.27 -22.70
N THR A 201 -7.02 12.21 -21.75
CA THR A 201 -7.82 13.45 -21.85
C THR A 201 -6.95 14.64 -21.50
#